data_AF-A0A5C7EEG0-F1
#
_entry.id   AF-A0A5C7EEG0-F1
#
_cell.length_a   1.000
_cell.length_b   1.000
_cell.length_c   1.000
_cell.angle_alpha   90.00
_cell.angle_beta   90.00
_cell.angle_gamma   90.00
#
_symmetry.space_group_name_H-M   'P 1'
#
loop_
_entity.id
_entity.type
_entity.pdbx_description
1 polymer ?
#
loop_
_entity_poly.entity_id
_entity_poly.type
_entity_poly.pdbx_seq_one_letter_code
_entity_poly.pdbx_strand_id
1 'polypeptide(L)'
;MIVADTHLIAYLAMPSPYTEEAERLLVRDPEWVAPVLWRSEFRNALALYLRKGLIRFEQALDIQAEMESLFQGKEYEVASLDVLSLIN
;
A
#
# COMPACT_ATOMS: atom_id res chain seq x y z
N MET A 1 6.92 -1.92 14.15
CA MET A 1 5.66 -2.37 13.54
C MET A 1 4.72 -1.19 13.38
N ILE A 2 4.26 -0.91 12.15
CA ILE A 2 3.24 0.13 11.86
C ILE A 2 2.10 -0.44 11.02
N VAL A 3 0.93 0.20 11.10
CA VAL A 3 -0.16 -0.02 10.15
C VAL A 3 -0.01 0.95 8.98
N ALA A 4 0.25 0.43 7.79
CA ALA A 4 0.39 1.21 6.56
C ALA A 4 -0.98 1.38 5.87
N ASP A 5 -1.25 2.60 5.42
CA ASP A 5 -2.37 2.88 4.51
C ASP A 5 -1.93 2.71 3.05
N THR A 6 -2.89 2.78 2.13
CA THR A 6 -2.62 2.64 0.69
C THR A 6 -1.70 3.74 0.14
N HIS A 7 -1.75 4.96 0.69
CA HIS A 7 -0.88 6.03 0.23
C HIS A 7 0.59 5.76 0.54
N LEU A 8 0.89 5.29 1.75
CA LEU A 8 2.24 4.91 2.12
C LEU A 8 2.75 3.76 1.25
N ILE A 9 1.92 2.76 0.98
CA ILE A 9 2.24 1.68 0.03
C ILE A 9 2.53 2.26 -1.36
N ALA A 10 1.72 3.21 -1.82
CA ALA A 10 1.92 3.84 -3.12
C ALA A 10 3.19 4.69 -3.22
N TYR A 11 3.61 5.36 -2.15
CA TYR A 11 4.87 6.11 -2.12
C TYR A 11 6.10 5.20 -2.23
N LEU A 12 6.01 3.99 -1.67
CA LEU A 12 7.03 2.96 -1.80
C LEU A 12 7.05 2.34 -3.20
N ALA A 13 5.88 2.07 -3.77
CA ALA A 13 5.74 1.32 -5.01
C ALA A 13 5.92 2.15 -6.30
N MET A 14 5.70 3.46 -6.24
CA MET A 14 5.71 4.33 -7.41
C MET A 14 6.48 5.64 -7.13
N PRO A 15 7.16 6.23 -8.13
CA PRO A 15 7.85 7.50 -7.96
C PRO A 15 6.91 8.61 -7.45
N SER A 16 7.30 9.24 -6.34
CA SER A 16 6.58 10.34 -5.72
C SER A 16 7.56 11.26 -4.97
N PRO A 17 7.15 12.49 -4.60
CA PRO A 17 7.96 13.34 -3.72
C PRO A 17 8.25 12.75 -2.33
N TYR A 18 7.59 11.66 -1.95
CA TYR A 18 7.71 11.00 -0.64
C TYR A 18 8.39 9.62 -0.73
N THR A 19 8.90 9.23 -1.90
CA THR A 19 9.47 7.89 -2.10
C THR A 19 10.67 7.66 -1.20
N GLU A 20 11.60 8.62 -1.11
CA GLU A 20 12.77 8.46 -0.23
C GLU A 20 12.38 8.38 1.25
N GLU A 21 11.38 9.14 1.68
CA GLU A 21 10.85 9.08 3.04
C GLU A 21 10.22 7.72 3.34
N ALA A 22 9.46 7.16 2.39
CA ALA A 22 8.85 5.84 2.53
C ALA A 22 9.90 4.73 2.59
N GLU A 23 10.93 4.79 1.75
CA GLU A 23 12.07 3.87 1.77
C GLU A 23 12.84 3.96 3.10
N ARG A 24 13.16 5.18 3.56
CA ARG A 24 13.81 5.38 4.87
C ARG A 24 12.95 4.86 6.02
N LEU A 25 11.62 5.01 5.93
CA LEU A 25 10.70 4.47 6.92
C LEU A 25 10.74 2.94 6.92
N LEU A 26 10.77 2.30 5.75
CA LEU A 26 10.82 0.83 5.64
C LEU A 26 12.12 0.28 6.22
N VAL A 27 13.26 0.96 5.99
CA VAL A 27 14.54 0.58 6.60
C VAL A 27 14.51 0.74 8.13
N ARG A 28 13.88 1.80 8.62
CA ARG A 28 13.80 2.11 10.07
C ARG A 28 12.84 1.17 10.81
N ASP A 29 11.68 0.88 10.21
CA ASP A 29 10.65 -0.01 10.75
C ASP A 29 10.19 -0.96 9.63
N PRO A 30 10.78 -2.16 9.50
CA PRO A 30 10.49 -3.06 8.38
C PRO A 30 9.16 -3.83 8.54
N GLU A 31 8.51 -3.75 9.69
CA GLU A 31 7.31 -4.51 10.01
C GLU A 31 6.05 -3.70 9.71
N TRP A 32 5.66 -3.66 8.43
CA TRP A 32 4.43 -3.01 8.01
C TRP A 32 3.31 -4.02 7.88
N VAL A 33 2.15 -3.68 8.45
CA VAL A 33 0.89 -4.43 8.28
C VAL A 33 -0.16 -3.54 7.62
N ALA A 34 -1.13 -4.11 6.91
CA ALA A 34 -2.16 -3.32 6.23
C ALA A 34 -3.56 -3.97 6.33
N PRO A 35 -4.64 -3.18 6.45
CA PRO A 35 -5.99 -3.69 6.26
C PRO A 35 -6.19 -4.16 4.82
N VAL A 36 -6.81 -5.33 4.60
CA VAL A 36 -6.96 -5.99 3.26
C VAL A 36 -7.52 -5.06 2.16
N LEU A 37 -8.27 -4.01 2.55
CA LEU A 37 -8.79 -2.98 1.65
C LEU A 37 -7.71 -2.31 0.77
N TRP A 38 -6.45 -2.30 1.23
CA TRP A 38 -5.34 -1.67 0.52
C TRP A 38 -5.21 -2.19 -0.92
N ARG A 39 -5.47 -3.49 -1.17
CA ARG A 39 -5.36 -4.07 -2.52
C ARG A 39 -6.30 -3.41 -3.52
N SER A 40 -7.54 -3.13 -3.13
CA SER A 40 -8.50 -2.46 -4.02
C SER A 40 -8.17 -1.00 -4.25
N GLU A 41 -7.76 -0.29 -3.20
CA GLU A 41 -7.38 1.11 -3.31
C GLU A 41 -6.10 1.28 -4.13
N PHE A 42 -5.13 0.38 -3.95
CA PHE A 42 -3.88 0.39 -4.71
C PHE A 42 -4.10 0.10 -6.19
N ARG A 43 -4.93 -0.90 -6.52
CA ARG A 43 -5.35 -1.14 -7.92
C ARG A 43 -6.05 0.06 -8.54
N ASN A 44 -6.85 0.80 -7.77
CA ASN A 44 -7.47 2.03 -8.27
C ASN A 44 -6.42 3.12 -8.56
N ALA A 45 -5.39 3.24 -7.70
CA ALA A 45 -4.25 4.12 -7.96
C ALA A 45 -3.48 3.71 -9.23
N LEU A 46 -3.16 2.42 -9.41
CA LEU A 46 -2.52 1.91 -10.62
C LEU A 46 -3.39 2.15 -11.87
N ALA A 47 -4.71 1.98 -11.77
CA ALA A 47 -5.64 2.27 -12.86
C ALA A 47 -5.60 3.75 -13.29
N LEU A 48 -5.41 4.68 -12.35
CA LEU A 48 -5.21 6.09 -12.68
C LEU A 48 -3.91 6.30 -13.48
N TYR A 49 -2.83 5.63 -13.11
CA TYR A 49 -1.54 5.73 -13.81
C TYR A 49 -1.63 5.13 -15.21
N LEU A 50 -2.32 4.00 -15.37
CA LEU A 50 -2.62 3.39 -16.67
C LEU A 50 -3.44 4.34 -17.56
N ARG A 51 -4.52 4.95 -17.04
CA ARG A 51 -5.34 5.91 -17.80
C ARG A 51 -4.57 7.15 -18.24
N LYS A 52 -3.56 7.56 -17.46
CA LYS A 52 -2.66 8.67 -17.80
C LYS A 52 -1.52 8.26 -18.72
N GLY A 53 -1.39 6.98 -19.07
CA GLY A 53 -0.29 6.47 -19.88
C GLY A 53 1.10 6.56 -19.21
N LEU A 54 1.13 6.65 -17.87
CA LEU A 54 2.38 6.80 -17.11
C LEU A 54 3.12 5.46 -16.94
N ILE A 55 2.37 4.37 -16.94
CA ILE A 55 2.88 2.99 -16.87
C ILE A 55 2.12 2.12 -17.86
N ARG A 56 2.74 1.02 -18.28
CA ARG A 56 2.10 -0.03 -19.08
C ARG A 56 1.37 -1.02 -18.19
N PHE A 57 0.47 -1.79 -18.78
CA PHE A 57 -0.31 -2.80 -18.06
C PHE A 57 0.58 -3.84 -17.38
N GLU A 58 1.64 -4.29 -18.06
CA GLU A 58 2.60 -5.25 -17.51
C GLU A 58 3.33 -4.68 -16.29
N GLN A 59 3.73 -3.40 -16.35
CA GLN A 59 4.37 -2.73 -15.21
C GLN A 59 3.42 -2.62 -14.02
N ALA A 60 2.12 -2.36 -14.25
CA ALA A 60 1.14 -2.33 -13.18
C ALA A 60 0.97 -3.71 -12.51
N LEU A 61 1.02 -4.80 -13.28
CA LEU A 61 0.99 -6.15 -12.74
C LEU A 61 2.23 -6.47 -11.91
N ASP A 62 3.42 -6.12 -12.41
CA ASP A 62 4.67 -6.33 -11.70
C ASP A 62 4.68 -5.57 -10.36
N ILE A 63 4.30 -4.29 -10.38
CA ILE A 63 4.20 -3.44 -9.17
C ILE A 63 3.18 -4.01 -8.18
N GLN A 64 2.01 -4.43 -8.66
CA GLN A 64 0.99 -5.05 -7.80
C GLN A 64 1.53 -6.33 -7.15
N ALA A 65 2.16 -7.22 -7.92
CA ALA A 65 2.69 -8.49 -7.42
C ALA A 65 3.81 -8.28 -6.39
N GLU A 66 4.67 -7.28 -6.60
CA GLU A 66 5.73 -6.92 -5.66
C GLU A 66 5.16 -6.48 -4.30
N MET A 67 4.15 -5.60 -4.31
CA MET A 67 3.51 -5.15 -3.07
C MET A 67 2.73 -6.27 -2.39
N GLU A 68 2.05 -7.13 -3.15
CA GLU A 68 1.36 -8.30 -2.57
C GLU A 68 2.33 -9.28 -1.91
N SER A 69 3.51 -9.46 -2.49
CA SER A 69 4.59 -10.27 -1.91
C SER A 69 5.12 -9.64 -0.61
N LEU A 70 5.35 -8.32 -0.60
CA LEU A 70 5.86 -7.59 0.57
C LEU A 70 4.92 -7.69 1.78
N PHE A 71 3.60 -7.68 1.53
CA PHE A 71 2.56 -7.75 2.54
C PHE A 71 2.05 -9.17 2.80
N GLN A 72 2.58 -10.21 2.15
CA GLN A 72 2.13 -11.58 2.34
C GLN A 72 2.19 -11.97 3.83
N GLY A 73 1.04 -12.35 4.41
CA GLY A 73 0.92 -12.72 5.82
C GLY A 73 0.88 -11.53 6.80
N LYS A 74 0.84 -10.30 6.30
CA LYS A 74 0.78 -9.04 7.07
C LYS A 74 -0.50 -8.25 6.77
N GLU A 75 -1.53 -8.94 6.30
CA GLU A 75 -2.81 -8.38 5.91
C GLU A 75 -3.90 -8.81 6.88
N TYR A 76 -4.76 -7.87 7.27
CA TYR A 76 -5.77 -8.11 8.31
C TYR A 76 -7.14 -7.59 7.90
N GLU A 77 -8.17 -8.35 8.25
CA GLU A 77 -9.53 -7.83 8.28
C GLU A 77 -9.73 -7.03 9.56
N VAL A 78 -10.36 -5.86 9.44
CA VAL A 78 -10.62 -4.97 10.57
C VAL A 78 -12.13 -4.77 10.66
N ALA A 79 -12.74 -5.23 11.74
CA ALA A 79 -14.18 -5.07 11.93
C ALA A 79 -14.51 -3.64 12.36
N SER A 80 -15.58 -3.07 11.80
CA SER A 80 -16.02 -1.72 12.16
C SER A 80 -16.35 -1.60 13.66
N LEU A 81 -16.88 -2.65 14.28
CA LEU A 81 -17.16 -2.67 15.72
C LEU A 81 -15.89 -2.43 16.54
N ASP A 82 -14.82 -3.15 16.23
CA ASP A 82 -13.56 -3.07 16.96
C ASP A 82 -12.99 -1.65 16.88
N VAL A 83 -13.03 -1.02 15.70
CA VAL A 83 -12.54 0.35 15.51
C VAL A 83 -13.43 1.37 16.20
N LEU A 84 -14.75 1.31 15.98
CA LEU A 84 -15.69 2.28 16.54
C LEU A 84 -15.77 2.20 18.07
N SER A 85 -15.45 1.05 18.67
CA SER A 85 -15.38 0.87 20.12
C SER A 85 -14.21 1.59 20.80
N LEU A 86 -13.20 2.02 20.04
CA LEU A 86 -12.03 2.75 20.55
C LEU A 86 -12.29 4.24 20.76
N ILE A 87 -13.40 4.76 20.23
CA ILE A 87 -13.79 6.16 20.39
C ILE A 87 -14.50 6.31 21.74
N ASN A 88 -13.80 6.94 22.69
CA ASN A 88 -14.38 7.43 23.95
C ASN A 88 -14.98 8.82 23.77
#